data_AF-B0Y3U2-F1
#
_entry.id   AF-B0Y3U2-F1
#
_cell.length_a   1.000
_cell.length_b   1.000
_cell.length_c   1.000
_cell.angle_alpha   90.00
_cell.angle_beta   90.00
_cell.angle_gamma   90.00
#
_symmetry.space_group_name_H-M   'P 1'
#
loop_
_entity.id
_entity.type
_entity.pdbx_description
1 polymer ?
#
loop_
_entity_poly.entity_id
_entity_poly.type
_entity_poly.pdbx_seq_one_letter_code
_entity_poly.pdbx_strand_id
1 'polypeptide(L)'
;MKNGIATPAPGVLPLEPQVTPAFGVGGSILIATGAILALIGIRNLWYLFLSAAFLTSLGVTVLIVYVMNPPVRVAVQGAYLVAIFFTGMTFGAFSIVFKELTEGLGCLLGGFCVSMWLLCLRPGGLLTDTNAKGGFIGAISAAFYALSFSRHTRPYGLIVSAAVSGGSAVALGIDCYSLAGLKEFWLYIWDVFPLGTLTYPITRNIRVELAVTRQATQGGSSQERGREKERRGRN
;
A
#
# COMPACT_ATOMS: atom_id res chain seq x y z
N MET A 1 14.46 21.45 -38.62
CA MET A 1 13.53 20.43 -38.08
C MET A 1 13.21 20.80 -36.64
N LYS A 2 11.93 21.08 -36.33
CA LYS A 2 11.44 21.43 -34.99
C LYS A 2 11.45 20.16 -34.14
N ASN A 3 12.30 20.10 -33.12
CA ASN A 3 12.23 19.07 -32.07
C ASN A 3 10.96 19.32 -31.26
N GLY A 4 9.89 18.59 -31.59
CA GLY A 4 8.63 18.60 -30.86
C GLY A 4 8.81 17.94 -29.50
N ILE A 5 8.97 18.74 -28.46
CA ILE A 5 8.67 18.35 -27.08
C ILE A 5 7.18 18.01 -27.07
N ALA A 6 6.84 16.72 -27.13
CA ALA A 6 5.47 16.28 -26.99
C ALA A 6 5.05 16.46 -25.53
N THR A 7 4.36 17.55 -25.24
CA THR A 7 3.52 17.66 -24.04
C THR A 7 2.45 16.57 -24.17
N PRO A 8 2.37 15.57 -23.27
CA PRO A 8 1.28 14.62 -23.30
C PRO A 8 -0.02 15.39 -23.09
N ALA A 9 -1.08 15.05 -23.82
CA ALA A 9 -2.38 15.68 -23.61
C ALA A 9 -2.83 15.54 -22.14
N PRO A 10 -3.58 16.51 -21.58
CA PRO A 10 -4.04 16.43 -20.20
C PRO A 10 -4.92 15.17 -20.03
N GLY A 11 -4.43 14.16 -19.32
CA GLY A 11 -5.20 12.97 -18.97
C GLY A 11 -4.78 11.64 -19.61
N VAL A 12 -3.71 11.58 -20.41
CA VAL A 12 -3.17 10.31 -20.93
C VAL A 12 -1.93 9.89 -20.14
N LEU A 13 -1.93 8.65 -19.64
CA LEU A 13 -0.75 8.04 -19.03
C LEU A 13 0.32 7.81 -20.11
N PRO A 14 1.61 8.09 -19.85
CA PRO A 14 2.71 7.85 -20.79
C PRO A 14 2.97 6.38 -21.14
N LEU A 15 2.36 5.44 -20.42
CA LEU A 15 2.44 3.99 -20.65
C LEU A 15 1.02 3.42 -20.77
N GLU A 16 0.75 2.65 -21.82
CA GLU A 16 -0.50 1.89 -21.94
C GLU A 16 -0.39 0.64 -21.05
N PRO A 17 -1.12 0.56 -19.92
CA PRO A 17 -0.88 -0.50 -18.96
C PRO A 17 -1.47 -1.81 -19.51
N GLN A 18 -0.63 -2.77 -19.87
CA GLN A 18 -1.13 -4.09 -20.24
C GLN A 18 -1.43 -4.92 -18.98
N VAL A 19 -2.62 -5.49 -18.91
CA VAL A 19 -3.00 -6.45 -17.87
C VAL A 19 -2.22 -7.74 -18.12
N THR A 20 -1.07 -7.88 -17.49
CA THR A 20 -0.41 -9.19 -17.46
C THR A 20 -1.15 -10.08 -16.47
N PRO A 21 -1.29 -11.39 -16.75
CA PRO A 21 -2.06 -12.29 -15.89
C PRO A 21 -1.56 -12.32 -14.43
N ALA A 22 -0.28 -12.02 -14.21
CA ALA A 22 0.30 -11.90 -12.87
C ALA A 22 -0.29 -10.72 -12.08
N PHE A 23 -0.55 -9.56 -12.70
CA PHE A 23 -1.20 -8.44 -12.02
C PHE A 23 -2.68 -8.72 -11.70
N GLY A 24 -3.37 -9.45 -12.57
CA GLY A 24 -4.75 -9.86 -12.33
C GLY A 24 -4.89 -10.82 -11.14
N VAL A 25 -4.00 -11.80 -11.01
CA VAL A 25 -3.99 -12.74 -9.87
C VAL A 25 -3.47 -12.06 -8.59
N GLY A 26 -2.44 -11.21 -8.70
CA GLY A 26 -1.96 -10.43 -7.57
C GLY A 26 -3.04 -9.48 -7.02
N GLY A 27 -3.77 -8.79 -7.90
CA GLY A 27 -4.86 -7.89 -7.54
C GLY A 27 -6.00 -8.57 -6.79
N SER A 28 -6.46 -9.75 -7.23
CA SER A 28 -7.50 -10.50 -6.52
C SER A 28 -7.05 -10.95 -5.13
N ILE A 29 -5.80 -11.42 -5.00
CA ILE A 29 -5.22 -11.77 -3.70
C ILE A 29 -5.16 -10.54 -2.79
N LEU A 30 -4.75 -9.38 -3.31
CA LEU A 30 -4.63 -8.13 -2.56
C LEU A 30 -6.00 -7.62 -2.09
N ILE A 31 -7.03 -7.68 -2.93
CA ILE A 31 -8.41 -7.32 -2.56
C ILE A 31 -8.92 -8.27 -1.49
N ALA A 32 -8.78 -9.59 -1.68
CA ALA A 32 -9.28 -10.57 -0.72
C ALA A 32 -8.59 -10.44 0.64
N THR A 33 -7.26 -10.44 0.66
CA THR A 33 -6.49 -10.34 1.91
C THR A 33 -6.56 -8.95 2.54
N GLY A 34 -6.68 -7.88 1.75
CA GLY A 34 -6.85 -6.50 2.22
C GLY A 34 -8.24 -6.25 2.80
N ALA A 35 -9.29 -6.79 2.20
CA ALA A 35 -10.64 -6.74 2.76
C ALA A 35 -10.72 -7.54 4.07
N ILE A 36 -10.10 -8.72 4.11
CA ILE A 36 -9.96 -9.52 5.34
C ILE A 36 -9.23 -8.69 6.41
N LEU A 37 -8.08 -8.07 6.08
CA LEU A 37 -7.33 -7.25 7.03
C LEU A 37 -8.14 -6.04 7.55
N ALA A 38 -8.91 -5.39 6.68
CA ALA A 38 -9.76 -4.25 7.05
C ALA A 38 -10.97 -4.64 7.92
N LEU A 39 -11.53 -5.84 7.72
CA LEU A 39 -12.77 -6.28 8.40
C LEU A 39 -12.53 -7.09 9.69
N ILE A 40 -11.40 -7.80 9.77
CA ILE A 40 -11.10 -8.76 10.86
C ILE A 40 -10.32 -8.12 12.02
N GLY A 41 -10.00 -6.82 11.93
CA GLY A 41 -9.50 -5.93 12.99
C GLY A 41 -9.11 -6.56 14.34
N ILE A 42 -7.79 -6.68 14.58
CA ILE A 42 -7.02 -6.97 15.81
C ILE A 42 -7.37 -8.20 16.66
N ARG A 43 -8.59 -8.71 16.65
CA ARG A 43 -9.00 -9.75 17.62
C ARG A 43 -8.48 -11.15 17.32
N ASN A 44 -7.78 -11.36 16.21
CA ASN A 44 -7.36 -12.67 15.76
C ASN A 44 -5.89 -12.68 15.32
N LEU A 45 -5.20 -13.82 15.55
CA LEU A 45 -3.81 -14.07 15.11
C LEU A 45 -3.62 -13.81 13.60
N TRP A 46 -4.70 -13.92 12.83
CA TRP A 46 -4.78 -13.56 11.42
C TRP A 46 -4.32 -12.13 11.11
N TYR A 47 -4.56 -11.16 11.99
CA TYR A 47 -4.08 -9.78 11.79
C TYR A 47 -2.54 -9.71 11.82
N LEU A 48 -1.90 -10.43 12.74
CA LEU A 48 -0.44 -10.48 12.87
C LEU A 48 0.18 -11.13 11.63
N PHE A 49 -0.39 -12.28 11.23
CA PHE A 49 0.01 -13.01 10.03
C PHE A 49 -0.10 -12.13 8.78
N LEU A 50 -1.27 -11.51 8.55
CA LEU A 50 -1.52 -10.69 7.37
C LEU A 50 -0.65 -9.44 7.33
N SER A 51 -0.51 -8.72 8.45
CA SER A 51 0.31 -7.49 8.48
C SER A 51 1.78 -7.78 8.20
N ALA A 52 2.33 -8.85 8.78
CA ALA A 52 3.70 -9.28 8.51
C ALA A 52 3.86 -9.79 7.06
N ALA A 53 2.91 -10.58 6.56
CA ALA A 53 2.92 -11.06 5.19
C ALA A 53 2.85 -9.89 4.18
N PHE A 54 1.98 -8.90 4.41
CA PHE A 54 1.90 -7.71 3.57
C PHE A 54 3.21 -6.92 3.59
N LEU A 55 3.79 -6.68 4.76
CA LEU A 55 5.03 -5.92 4.88
C LEU A 55 6.20 -6.61 4.17
N THR A 56 6.34 -7.93 4.31
CA THR A 56 7.41 -8.68 3.64
C THR A 56 7.15 -8.83 2.15
N SER A 57 5.91 -9.07 1.72
CA SER A 57 5.55 -9.06 0.29
C SER A 57 5.81 -7.70 -0.35
N LEU A 58 5.54 -6.59 0.33
CA LEU A 58 5.83 -5.24 -0.15
C LEU A 58 7.35 -5.01 -0.23
N GLY A 59 8.10 -5.41 0.79
CA GLY A 59 9.57 -5.34 0.78
C GLY A 59 10.20 -6.15 -0.35
N VAL A 60 9.74 -7.38 -0.57
CA VAL A 60 10.20 -8.23 -1.69
C VAL A 60 9.80 -7.63 -3.04
N THR A 61 8.61 -7.05 -3.15
CA THR A 61 8.17 -6.35 -4.38
C THR A 61 9.10 -5.18 -4.69
N VAL A 62 9.38 -4.32 -3.70
CA VAL A 62 10.32 -3.19 -3.86
C VAL A 62 11.72 -3.69 -4.23
N LEU A 63 12.21 -4.74 -3.58
CA LEU A 63 13.52 -5.31 -3.89
C LEU A 63 13.58 -5.86 -5.32
N ILE A 64 12.54 -6.58 -5.77
CA ILE A 64 12.45 -7.07 -7.15
C ILE A 64 12.46 -5.89 -8.11
N VAL A 65 11.63 -4.86 -7.90
CA VAL A 65 11.57 -3.71 -8.82
C VAL A 65 12.90 -2.94 -8.81
N TYR A 66 13.55 -2.79 -7.66
CA TYR A 66 14.84 -2.11 -7.54
C TYR A 66 16.00 -2.87 -8.22
N VAL A 67 16.04 -4.19 -8.09
CA VAL A 67 17.10 -5.03 -8.69
C VAL A 67 16.86 -5.27 -10.18
N MET A 68 15.61 -5.34 -10.62
CA MET A 68 15.26 -5.65 -11.99
C MET A 68 15.27 -4.38 -12.86
N ASN A 69 16.37 -4.15 -13.56
CA ASN A 69 16.39 -3.19 -14.68
C ASN A 69 15.43 -3.66 -15.80
N PRO A 70 14.52 -2.81 -16.32
CA PRO A 70 13.62 -3.20 -17.41
C PRO A 70 14.41 -3.51 -18.71
N PRO A 71 13.97 -4.46 -19.57
CA PRO A 71 12.62 -5.05 -19.66
C PRO A 71 12.52 -6.51 -19.15
N VAL A 72 11.52 -6.78 -18.32
CA VAL A 72 11.25 -8.12 -17.77
C VAL A 72 10.27 -8.87 -18.67
N ARG A 73 10.64 -10.08 -19.10
CA ARG A 73 9.76 -10.96 -19.91
C ARG A 73 8.53 -11.40 -19.10
N VAL A 74 7.37 -11.44 -19.77
CA VAL A 74 6.06 -11.78 -19.19
C VAL A 74 6.04 -13.14 -18.48
N ALA A 75 6.83 -14.10 -18.97
CA ALA A 75 6.96 -15.43 -18.36
C ALA A 75 7.54 -15.42 -16.93
N VAL A 76 8.42 -14.46 -16.62
CA VAL A 76 9.07 -14.35 -15.30
C VAL A 76 8.21 -13.58 -14.30
N GLN A 77 7.24 -12.80 -14.78
CA GLN A 77 6.31 -12.04 -13.92
C GLN A 77 5.45 -12.95 -13.03
N GLY A 78 5.02 -14.11 -13.56
CA GLY A 78 4.33 -15.12 -12.75
C GLY A 78 5.23 -15.70 -11.64
N ALA A 79 6.51 -15.94 -11.94
CA ALA A 79 7.47 -16.43 -10.95
C ALA A 79 7.72 -15.42 -9.83
N TYR A 80 7.77 -14.11 -10.13
CA TYR A 80 7.87 -13.07 -9.11
C TYR A 80 6.63 -13.04 -8.20
N LEU A 81 5.43 -13.18 -8.75
CA LEU A 81 4.21 -13.22 -7.94
C LEU A 81 4.24 -14.41 -6.96
N VAL A 82 4.64 -15.58 -7.44
CA VAL A 82 4.79 -16.79 -6.62
C VAL A 82 5.84 -16.56 -5.53
N ALA A 83 7.00 -15.98 -5.88
CA ALA A 83 8.04 -15.66 -4.91
C ALA A 83 7.55 -14.69 -3.81
N ILE A 84 6.87 -13.61 -4.20
CA ILE A 84 6.30 -12.63 -3.27
C ILE A 84 5.30 -13.29 -2.31
N PHE A 85 4.44 -14.18 -2.84
CA PHE A 85 3.43 -14.88 -2.06
C PHE A 85 4.02 -15.87 -1.05
N PHE A 86 4.94 -16.74 -1.48
CA PHE A 86 5.57 -17.73 -0.60
C PHE A 86 6.48 -17.09 0.46
N THR A 87 7.19 -16.01 0.10
CA THR A 87 8.03 -15.28 1.06
C THR A 87 7.15 -14.59 2.11
N GLY A 88 6.05 -13.97 1.66
CA GLY A 88 5.03 -13.38 2.54
C GLY A 88 4.44 -14.40 3.51
N MET A 89 4.05 -15.58 3.02
CA MET A 89 3.47 -16.64 3.84
C MET A 89 4.45 -17.18 4.89
N THR A 90 5.70 -17.44 4.50
CA THR A 90 6.73 -17.97 5.41
C THR A 90 7.05 -16.98 6.54
N PHE A 91 7.29 -15.72 6.20
CA PHE A 91 7.54 -14.68 7.21
C PHE A 91 6.29 -14.34 8.02
N GLY A 92 5.11 -14.38 7.40
CA GLY A 92 3.82 -14.23 8.08
C GLY A 92 3.62 -15.31 9.13
N ALA A 93 3.91 -16.57 8.82
CA ALA A 93 3.84 -17.66 9.80
C ALA A 93 4.84 -17.48 10.95
N PHE A 94 6.07 -17.06 10.62
CA PHE A 94 7.10 -16.78 11.62
C PHE A 94 6.73 -15.64 12.57
N SER A 95 5.99 -14.65 12.08
CA SER A 95 5.55 -13.48 12.86
C SER A 95 4.64 -13.82 14.04
N ILE A 96 3.92 -14.96 13.99
CA ILE A 96 3.00 -15.38 15.04
C ILE A 96 3.74 -15.65 16.37
N VAL A 97 5.04 -16.02 16.29
CA VAL A 97 5.89 -16.28 17.46
C VAL A 97 6.23 -14.99 18.21
N PHE A 98 6.35 -13.85 17.51
CA PHE A 98 6.80 -12.57 18.07
C PHE A 98 5.71 -11.49 18.01
N LYS A 99 4.60 -11.75 18.70
CA LYS A 99 3.39 -10.90 18.67
C LYS A 99 3.70 -9.43 18.96
N GLU A 100 4.52 -9.15 19.97
CA GLU A 100 4.82 -7.77 20.34
C GLU A 100 5.54 -6.98 19.25
N LEU A 101 6.49 -7.62 18.56
CA LEU A 101 7.21 -7.03 17.43
C LEU A 101 6.29 -6.86 16.23
N THR A 102 5.46 -7.87 15.94
CA THR A 102 4.55 -7.86 14.80
C THR A 102 3.43 -6.84 14.94
N GLU A 103 2.95 -6.57 16.15
CA GLU A 103 2.06 -5.43 16.42
C GLU A 103 2.74 -4.10 16.08
N GLY A 104 4.02 -3.93 16.44
CA GLY A 104 4.83 -2.80 15.99
C GLY A 104 4.92 -2.72 14.46
N LEU A 105 5.23 -3.83 13.80
CA LEU A 105 5.35 -3.89 12.33
C LEU A 105 4.02 -3.59 11.62
N GLY A 106 2.88 -3.99 12.18
CA GLY A 106 1.57 -3.64 11.66
C GLY A 106 1.29 -2.12 11.72
N CYS A 107 1.69 -1.47 12.82
CA CYS A 107 1.63 -0.01 12.91
C CYS A 107 2.56 0.67 11.90
N LEU A 108 3.78 0.14 11.72
CA LEU A 108 4.73 0.63 10.73
C LEU A 108 4.17 0.55 9.31
N LEU A 109 3.55 -0.58 8.95
CA LEU A 109 2.86 -0.77 7.67
C LEU A 109 1.73 0.26 7.47
N GLY A 110 0.93 0.50 8.52
CA GLY A 110 -0.09 1.54 8.50
C GLY A 110 0.49 2.94 8.23
N GLY A 111 1.56 3.31 8.93
CA GLY A 111 2.26 4.58 8.71
C GLY A 111 2.86 4.72 7.31
N PHE A 112 3.40 3.62 6.76
CA PHE A 112 3.86 3.56 5.38
C PHE A 112 2.70 3.82 4.40
N CYS A 113 1.55 3.16 4.57
CA CYS A 113 0.38 3.41 3.73
C CYS A 113 -0.16 4.85 3.85
N VAL A 114 -0.20 5.43 5.07
CA VAL A 114 -0.60 6.84 5.27
C VAL A 114 0.36 7.80 4.57
N SER A 115 1.67 7.60 4.70
CA SER A 115 2.66 8.47 4.08
C SER A 115 2.60 8.42 2.56
N MET A 116 2.40 7.23 1.99
CA MET A 116 2.15 7.08 0.55
C MET A 116 0.87 7.78 0.11
N TRP A 117 -0.23 7.62 0.85
CA TRP A 117 -1.48 8.32 0.55
C TRP A 117 -1.31 9.84 0.57
N LEU A 118 -0.58 10.39 1.55
CA LEU A 118 -0.29 11.82 1.64
C LEU A 118 0.55 12.34 0.46
N LEU A 119 1.56 11.58 0.04
CA LEU A 119 2.38 11.92 -1.12
C LEU A 119 1.56 11.93 -2.42
N CYS A 120 0.48 11.14 -2.49
CA CYS A 120 -0.44 11.10 -3.63
C CYS A 120 -1.46 12.24 -3.72
N LEU A 121 -1.52 13.15 -2.74
CA LEU A 121 -2.49 14.25 -2.74
C LEU A 121 -2.13 15.39 -3.70
N ARG A 122 -0.88 15.47 -4.17
CA ARG A 122 -0.39 16.52 -5.06
C ARG A 122 0.25 15.93 -6.32
N PRO A 123 -0.02 16.50 -7.52
CA PRO A 123 0.64 16.06 -8.74
C PRO A 123 2.15 16.25 -8.62
N GLY A 124 2.93 15.21 -8.94
CA GLY A 124 4.39 15.19 -8.75
C GLY A 124 4.88 14.76 -7.35
N GLY A 125 3.99 14.48 -6.41
CA GLY A 125 4.35 14.18 -5.01
C GLY A 125 4.41 15.44 -4.15
N LEU A 126 4.02 15.34 -2.87
CA LEU A 126 4.04 16.48 -1.95
C LEU A 126 5.47 17.02 -1.69
N LEU A 127 6.49 16.16 -1.87
CA LEU A 127 7.91 16.47 -1.77
C LEU A 127 8.57 16.10 -3.10
N THR A 128 9.31 17.02 -3.71
CA THR A 128 9.95 16.83 -5.02
C THR A 128 11.30 16.11 -4.91
N ASP A 129 12.02 16.27 -3.80
CA ASP A 129 13.34 15.65 -3.58
C ASP A 129 13.23 14.18 -3.16
N THR A 130 13.93 13.28 -3.86
CA THR A 130 13.94 11.83 -3.59
C THR A 130 14.37 11.50 -2.15
N ASN A 131 15.40 12.18 -1.63
CA ASN A 131 15.86 12.01 -0.24
C ASN A 131 14.81 12.48 0.78
N ALA A 132 14.10 13.57 0.48
CA ALA A 132 13.06 14.10 1.36
C ALA A 132 11.82 13.19 1.38
N LYS A 133 11.45 12.58 0.24
CA LYS A 133 10.37 11.58 0.17
C LYS A 133 10.65 10.39 1.10
N GLY A 134 11.84 9.80 1.01
CA GLY A 134 12.26 8.68 1.86
C GLY A 134 12.27 9.06 3.34
N GLY A 135 12.81 10.23 3.68
CA GLY A 135 12.80 10.77 5.04
C GLY A 135 11.39 11.00 5.59
N PHE A 136 10.46 11.50 4.78
CA PHE A 136 9.06 11.72 5.17
C PHE A 136 8.31 10.41 5.43
N ILE A 137 8.48 9.43 4.54
CA ILE A 137 7.91 8.08 4.71
C ILE A 137 8.47 7.43 5.98
N GLY A 138 9.79 7.51 6.17
CA GLY A 138 10.47 7.00 7.36
C GLY A 138 9.98 7.67 8.65
N ALA A 139 9.83 9.00 8.64
CA ALA A 139 9.38 9.76 9.81
C ALA A 139 7.94 9.41 10.21
N ILE A 140 7.00 9.35 9.26
CA ILE A 140 5.61 8.97 9.56
C ILE A 140 5.53 7.51 10.00
N SER A 141 6.25 6.60 9.34
CA SER A 141 6.28 5.18 9.72
C SER A 141 6.87 5.00 11.11
N ALA A 142 7.94 5.73 11.46
CA ALA A 142 8.54 5.74 12.78
C ALA A 142 7.60 6.34 13.85
N ALA A 143 6.83 7.39 13.52
CA ALA A 143 5.85 7.95 14.43
C ALA A 143 4.72 6.96 14.76
N PHE A 144 4.20 6.26 13.75
CA PHE A 144 3.21 5.18 13.94
C PHE A 144 3.80 3.98 14.67
N TYR A 145 5.06 3.65 14.43
CA TYR A 145 5.77 2.62 15.19
C TYR A 145 5.96 3.02 16.66
N ALA A 146 6.30 4.28 16.94
CA ALA A 146 6.43 4.81 18.30
C ALA A 146 5.11 4.77 19.08
N LEU A 147 3.98 5.01 18.39
CA LEU A 147 2.63 4.86 18.95
C LEU A 147 2.34 3.44 19.47
N SER A 148 3.06 2.42 18.98
CA SER A 148 2.94 1.02 19.41
C SER A 148 3.57 0.75 20.79
N PHE A 149 4.53 1.57 21.23
CA PHE A 149 5.18 1.43 22.55
C PHE A 149 4.29 1.89 23.71
N SER A 150 3.34 2.79 23.46
CA SER A 150 2.45 3.28 24.52
C SER A 150 1.27 2.33 24.72
N ARG A 151 1.21 1.74 25.92
CA ARG A 151 0.23 0.72 26.32
C ARG A 151 -1.24 1.17 26.20
N HIS A 152 -1.48 2.48 26.25
CA HIS A 152 -2.82 3.07 26.13
C HIS A 152 -3.24 3.34 24.67
N THR A 153 -2.29 3.69 23.78
CA THR A 153 -2.58 4.02 22.38
C THR A 153 -2.41 2.83 21.44
N ARG A 154 -1.71 1.78 21.86
CA ARG A 154 -1.47 0.55 21.09
C ARG A 154 -2.71 -0.02 20.41
N PRO A 155 -3.84 -0.28 21.11
CA PRO A 155 -5.01 -0.86 20.44
C PRO A 155 -5.57 0.09 19.37
N TYR A 156 -5.67 1.39 19.64
CA TYR A 156 -6.17 2.37 18.67
C TYR A 156 -5.25 2.54 17.46
N GLY A 157 -3.92 2.54 17.68
CA GLY A 157 -2.94 2.64 16.62
C GLY A 157 -2.98 1.45 15.67
N LEU A 158 -3.13 0.24 16.21
CA LEU A 158 -3.31 -0.98 15.42
C LEU A 158 -4.62 -0.96 14.62
N ILE A 159 -5.70 -0.40 15.17
CA ILE A 159 -7.03 -0.38 14.50
C ILE A 159 -6.94 0.50 13.26
N VAL A 160 -6.42 1.71 13.47
CA VAL A 160 -6.25 2.68 12.40
C VAL A 160 -5.27 2.16 11.36
N SER A 161 -4.18 1.52 11.78
CA SER A 161 -3.19 0.95 10.87
C SER A 161 -3.75 -0.20 10.04
N ALA A 162 -4.55 -1.10 10.64
CA ALA A 162 -5.24 -2.19 9.95
C ALA A 162 -6.23 -1.65 8.90
N ALA A 163 -7.03 -0.65 9.27
CA ALA A 163 -8.01 -0.04 8.39
C ALA A 163 -7.35 0.68 7.20
N VAL A 164 -6.29 1.46 7.46
CA VAL A 164 -5.56 2.17 6.40
C VAL A 164 -4.82 1.20 5.48
N SER A 165 -4.09 0.24 6.04
CA SER A 165 -3.33 -0.74 5.25
C SER A 165 -4.25 -1.65 4.43
N GLY A 166 -5.34 -2.16 5.02
CA GLY A 166 -6.34 -2.97 4.32
C GLY A 166 -7.09 -2.17 3.24
N GLY A 167 -7.48 -0.93 3.54
CA GLY A 167 -8.11 -0.03 2.56
C GLY A 167 -7.17 0.32 1.39
N SER A 168 -5.89 0.54 1.69
CA SER A 168 -4.86 0.80 0.67
C SER A 168 -4.59 -0.43 -0.18
N ALA A 169 -4.56 -1.63 0.42
CA ALA A 169 -4.41 -2.90 -0.31
C ALA A 169 -5.59 -3.17 -1.25
N VAL A 170 -6.82 -2.91 -0.81
CA VAL A 170 -8.01 -3.03 -1.67
C VAL A 170 -7.94 -2.03 -2.83
N ALA A 171 -7.62 -0.76 -2.56
CA ALA A 171 -7.50 0.26 -3.61
C ALA A 171 -6.39 -0.06 -4.63
N LEU A 172 -5.22 -0.53 -4.16
CA LEU A 172 -4.15 -0.99 -5.06
C LEU A 172 -4.58 -2.21 -5.88
N GLY A 173 -5.32 -3.13 -5.27
CA GLY A 173 -5.85 -4.30 -5.98
C GLY A 173 -6.88 -3.91 -7.05
N ILE A 174 -7.74 -2.93 -6.79
CA ILE A 174 -8.66 -2.36 -7.79
C ILE A 174 -7.89 -1.64 -8.89
N ASP A 175 -6.83 -0.89 -8.56
CA ASP A 175 -5.98 -0.22 -9.55
C ASP A 175 -5.27 -1.23 -10.48
N CYS A 176 -4.96 -2.45 -10.00
CA CYS A 176 -4.47 -3.54 -10.86
C CYS A 176 -5.47 -3.95 -11.95
N TYR A 177 -6.78 -3.74 -11.75
CA TYR A 177 -7.83 -4.01 -12.74
C TYR A 177 -8.22 -2.77 -13.56
N SER A 178 -8.30 -1.60 -12.91
CA SER A 178 -8.75 -0.34 -13.54
C SER A 178 -7.66 0.38 -14.33
N LEU A 179 -6.38 0.00 -14.19
CA LEU A 179 -5.24 0.63 -14.86
C LEU A 179 -5.20 2.16 -14.65
N ALA A 180 -5.72 2.65 -13.52
CA ALA A 180 -5.90 4.07 -13.26
C ALA A 180 -4.57 4.81 -13.01
N GLY A 181 -3.50 4.09 -12.70
CA GLY A 181 -2.14 4.59 -12.62
C GLY A 181 -1.68 4.90 -11.20
N LEU A 182 -2.40 4.46 -10.16
CA LEU A 182 -1.99 4.66 -8.78
C LEU A 182 -0.72 3.85 -8.46
N LYS A 183 -0.61 2.62 -8.99
CA LYS A 183 0.59 1.77 -8.89
C LYS A 183 1.82 2.44 -9.51
N GLU A 184 1.63 3.13 -10.63
CA GLU A 184 2.70 3.81 -11.37
C GLU A 184 3.15 5.08 -10.66
N PHE A 185 2.21 5.77 -10.02
CA PHE A 185 2.53 6.90 -9.16
C PHE A 185 3.32 6.48 -7.91
N TRP A 186 3.01 5.31 -7.32
CA TRP A 186 3.83 4.74 -6.25
C TRP A 186 5.25 4.41 -6.71
N LEU A 187 5.41 3.78 -7.87
CA LEU A 187 6.72 3.52 -8.47
C LEU A 187 7.49 4.82 -8.78
N TYR A 188 6.79 5.86 -9.22
CA TYR A 188 7.35 7.20 -9.45
C TYR A 188 7.85 7.85 -8.14
N ILE A 189 7.16 7.67 -7.01
CA ILE A 189 7.65 8.15 -5.70
C ILE A 189 9.00 7.53 -5.35
N TRP A 190 9.20 6.26 -5.72
CA TRP A 190 10.41 5.48 -5.39
C TRP A 190 11.54 5.62 -6.41
N ASP A 191 11.38 6.44 -7.44
CA ASP A 191 12.42 6.72 -8.45
C ASP A 191 12.95 5.48 -9.20
N VAL A 192 12.19 4.36 -9.19
CA VAL A 192 12.62 3.09 -9.81
C VAL A 192 12.38 3.08 -11.33
N PHE A 193 11.58 4.02 -11.83
CA PHE A 193 11.46 4.30 -13.26
C PHE A 193 11.86 5.75 -13.51
N PRO A 194 12.93 6.03 -14.28
CA PRO A 194 13.18 7.36 -14.81
C PRO A 194 12.17 7.61 -15.94
N LEU A 195 10.92 7.86 -15.57
CA LEU A 195 9.95 8.47 -16.46
C LEU A 195 10.54 9.86 -16.76
N GLY A 196 10.96 10.09 -18.00
CA GLY A 196 11.48 11.39 -18.47
C GLY A 196 10.40 12.49 -18.48
N THR A 197 9.64 12.62 -17.40
CA THR A 197 8.50 13.49 -17.21
C THR A 197 8.69 14.27 -15.91
N LEU A 198 8.63 15.60 -16.01
CA LEU A 198 8.88 16.53 -14.89
C LEU A 198 7.88 16.37 -13.73
N THR A 199 6.67 15.88 -14.00
CA THR A 199 5.60 15.71 -13.00
C THR A 199 4.61 14.63 -13.43
N TYR A 200 4.24 13.71 -12.53
CA TYR A 200 3.15 12.76 -12.79
C TYR A 200 1.78 13.42 -12.55
N PRO A 201 0.91 13.54 -13.58
CA PRO A 201 -0.37 14.21 -13.46
C PRO A 201 -1.40 13.35 -12.71
N ILE A 202 -2.12 13.94 -11.76
CA ILE A 202 -3.24 13.26 -11.08
C ILE A 202 -4.49 13.34 -11.98
N THR A 203 -4.81 12.24 -12.64
CA THR A 203 -6.04 12.07 -13.44
C THR A 203 -7.27 11.93 -12.55
N ARG A 204 -8.48 12.10 -13.12
CA ARG A 204 -9.75 11.98 -12.38
C ARG A 204 -9.90 10.61 -11.72
N ASN A 205 -9.45 9.55 -12.38
CA ASN A 205 -9.55 8.17 -11.88
C ASN A 205 -8.68 7.98 -10.63
N ILE A 206 -7.44 8.49 -10.62
CA ILE A 206 -6.55 8.46 -9.44
C ILE A 206 -7.17 9.18 -8.24
N ARG A 207 -7.87 10.32 -8.46
CA ARG A 207 -8.56 11.04 -7.38
C ARG A 207 -9.70 10.22 -6.78
N VAL A 208 -10.41 9.46 -7.62
CA VAL A 208 -11.49 8.58 -7.17
C VAL A 208 -10.91 7.44 -6.33
N GLU A 209 -9.85 6.77 -6.80
CA GLU A 209 -9.17 5.71 -6.04
C GLU A 209 -8.64 6.22 -4.68
N LEU A 210 -8.00 7.41 -4.66
CA LEU A 210 -7.55 8.06 -3.42
C LEU A 210 -8.70 8.39 -2.45
N ALA A 211 -9.85 8.78 -2.99
CA ALA A 211 -11.04 9.04 -2.21
C ALA A 211 -11.65 7.75 -1.65
N VAL A 212 -11.64 6.65 -2.42
CA VAL A 212 -12.09 5.33 -1.99
C VAL A 212 -11.25 4.82 -0.83
N THR A 213 -9.92 4.93 -0.89
CA THR A 213 -9.03 4.53 0.23
C THR A 213 -9.36 5.28 1.52
N ARG A 214 -9.62 6.60 1.41
CA ARG A 214 -10.01 7.43 2.55
C ARG A 214 -11.36 7.01 3.13
N GLN A 215 -12.34 6.76 2.26
CA GLN A 215 -13.68 6.32 2.68
C GLN A 215 -13.64 4.93 3.32
N ALA A 216 -12.86 4.00 2.77
CA ALA A 216 -12.66 2.66 3.34
C ALA A 216 -12.06 2.73 4.75
N THR A 217 -11.10 3.64 4.96
CA THR A 217 -10.50 3.90 6.28
C THR A 217 -11.52 4.48 7.27
N GLN A 218 -12.34 5.45 6.83
CA GLN A 218 -13.39 6.05 7.67
C GLN A 218 -14.51 5.05 7.99
N GLY A 219 -14.85 4.18 7.05
CA GLY A 219 -15.82 3.09 7.24
C GLY A 219 -15.34 2.06 8.27
N GLY A 220 -14.09 1.60 8.16
CA GLY A 220 -13.50 0.64 9.10
C GLY A 220 -13.45 1.18 10.54
N SER A 221 -12.99 2.42 10.71
CA SER A 221 -12.95 3.06 12.04
C SER A 221 -14.35 3.30 12.65
N SER A 222 -15.37 3.55 11.82
CA SER A 222 -16.76 3.71 12.27
C SER A 222 -17.40 2.38 12.66
N GLN A 223 -17.11 1.31 11.91
CA GLN A 223 -17.60 -0.04 12.19
C GLN A 223 -17.06 -0.57 13.53
N GLU A 224 -15.78 -0.30 13.83
CA GLU A 224 -15.15 -0.75 15.05
C GLU A 224 -15.65 0.00 16.29
N ARG A 225 -15.89 1.32 16.15
CA ARG A 225 -16.54 2.13 17.20
C ARG A 225 -17.97 1.67 17.49
N GLY A 226 -18.70 1.18 16.49
CA GLY A 226 -20.01 0.55 16.65
C GLY A 226 -19.94 -0.76 17.45
N ARG A 227 -19.00 -1.65 17.10
CA ARG A 227 -18.77 -2.91 17.82
C ARG A 227 -18.29 -2.70 19.27
N GLU A 228 -17.54 -1.63 19.55
CA GLU A 228 -17.12 -1.31 20.91
C GLU A 228 -18.30 -0.86 21.79
N LYS A 229 -19.20 -0.03 21.24
CA LYS A 229 -20.44 0.39 21.94
C LYS A 229 -21.37 -0.79 22.24
N GLU A 230 -21.54 -1.70 21.29
CA GLU A 230 -22.35 -2.92 21.46
C GLU A 230 -21.79 -3.88 22.52
N ARG A 231 -20.48 -3.83 22.80
CA ARG A 231 -19.85 -4.58 23.90
C ARG A 231 -19.98 -3.88 25.24
N ARG A 232 -19.88 -2.55 25.29
CA ARG A 232 -20.10 -1.80 26.54
C ARG A 232 -21.55 -1.80 27.00
N GLY A 233 -22.52 -1.99 26.09
CA GLY A 233 -23.93 -2.17 26.45
C GLY A 233 -24.32 -3.60 26.85
N ARG A 234 -23.37 -4.56 26.80
CA ARG A 234 -23.59 -5.97 27.16
C ARG A 234 -22.92 -6.37 28.48
N ASN A 235 -22.24 -5.43 29.12
CA ASN A 235 -21.57 -5.54 30.42
C ASN A 235 -22.21 -4.52 31.37
#